data_AF-A0A959IDF5-F1
#
_entry.id   AF-A0A959IDF5-F1
#
_cell.length_a   1.000
_cell.length_b   1.000
_cell.length_c   1.000
_cell.angle_alpha   90.00
_cell.angle_beta   90.00
_cell.angle_gamma   90.00
#
_symmetry.space_group_name_H-M   'P 1'
#
loop_
_entity.id
_entity.type
_entity.pdbx_description
1 polymer ?
#
loop_
_entity_poly.entity_id
_entity_poly.type
_entity_poly.pdbx_seq_one_letter_code
_entity_poly.pdbx_strand_id
1 'polypeptide(L)' 'MDRLMGRSWSIDELASRAPLATVVTLAESPLDEKVLFAGSSDGLLHYTWDGGRSWQKAQLAGLPER' A
#
# COMPACT_ATOMS: atom_id res chain seq x y z
N MET A 1 7.90 -30.74 -2.66
CA MET A 1 8.20 -29.42 -2.08
C MET A 1 9.68 -29.35 -1.81
N ASP A 2 10.43 -28.63 -2.65
CA ASP A 2 11.88 -28.47 -2.47
C ASP A 2 12.19 -27.51 -1.32
N ARG A 3 13.17 -27.89 -0.50
CA ARG A 3 13.71 -27.07 0.58
C ARG A 3 14.58 -25.96 -0.02
N LEU A 4 14.13 -24.73 0.04
CA LEU A 4 15.00 -23.56 -0.11
C LEU A 4 15.58 -23.20 1.27
N MET A 5 16.91 -23.10 1.38
CA MET A 5 17.61 -22.63 2.58
C MET A 5 17.38 -23.47 3.86
N GLY A 6 17.24 -24.80 3.72
CA GLY A 6 17.20 -25.73 4.85
C GLY A 6 15.92 -25.71 5.71
N ARG A 7 14.88 -24.97 5.30
CA ARG A 7 13.57 -24.94 5.97
C ARG A 7 12.45 -25.18 4.96
N SER A 8 11.41 -25.91 5.36
CA SER A 8 10.16 -26.00 4.60
C SER A 8 9.27 -24.85 5.03
N TRP A 9 9.11 -23.85 4.18
CA TRP A 9 8.16 -22.77 4.42
C TRP A 9 6.82 -23.17 3.80
N SER A 10 5.76 -23.14 4.60
CA SER A 10 4.40 -23.21 4.05
C SER A 10 4.08 -21.90 3.33
N ILE A 11 3.19 -21.95 2.32
CA ILE A 11 2.75 -20.74 1.62
C ILE A 11 2.15 -19.71 2.61
N ASP A 12 1.49 -20.21 3.66
CA ASP A 12 0.91 -19.41 4.75
C ASP A 12 1.95 -18.70 5.61
N GLU A 13 3.12 -19.32 5.84
CA GLU A 13 4.21 -18.70 6.61
C GLU A 13 4.89 -17.58 5.81
N LEU A 14 4.96 -17.74 4.49
CA LEU A 14 5.46 -16.68 3.60
C LEU A 14 4.46 -15.52 3.53
N ALA A 15 3.16 -15.81 3.40
CA ALA A 15 2.12 -14.81 3.31
C ALA A 15 1.95 -14.01 4.61
N SER A 16 2.02 -14.65 5.78
CA SER A 16 1.89 -13.97 7.09
C SER A 16 3.05 -13.04 7.44
N ARG A 17 4.21 -13.23 6.79
CA ARG A 17 5.40 -12.39 6.98
C ARG A 17 5.53 -11.29 5.93
N ALA A 18 4.69 -11.28 4.90
CA ALA A 18 4.64 -10.18 3.96
C ALA A 18 4.08 -8.95 4.68
N PRO A 19 4.68 -7.75 4.51
CA PRO A 19 4.13 -6.54 5.10
C PRO A 19 2.70 -6.32 4.58
N LEU A 20 1.77 -6.10 5.51
CA LEU A 20 0.32 -6.05 5.25
C LEU A 20 -0.06 -4.99 4.19
N ALA A 21 0.68 -3.88 4.15
CA ALA A 21 0.79 -2.93 3.06
C ALA A 21 1.86 -1.91 3.46
N THR A 22 2.68 -1.44 2.54
CA THR A 22 3.66 -0.36 2.79
C THR A 22 3.41 0.79 1.84
N VAL A 23 3.45 2.03 2.34
CA VAL A 23 3.43 3.21 1.46
C VAL A 23 4.75 3.24 0.70
N VAL A 24 4.68 3.14 -0.62
CA VAL A 24 5.86 3.09 -1.50
C VAL A 24 6.05 4.39 -2.27
N THR A 25 4.99 5.21 -2.39
CA THR A 25 5.03 6.51 -3.05
C THR A 25 4.22 7.54 -2.28
N LEU A 26 4.68 8.79 -2.29
CA LEU A 26 4.00 9.96 -1.75
C LEU A 26 4.22 11.12 -2.71
N ALA A 27 3.16 11.85 -3.04
CA ALA A 27 3.21 13.03 -3.90
C ALA A 27 2.35 14.15 -3.32
N GLU A 28 2.89 15.36 -3.35
CA GLU A 28 2.19 16.60 -2.99
C GLU A 28 1.56 17.22 -4.25
N SER A 29 0.40 17.86 -4.11
CA SER A 29 -0.21 18.64 -5.18
C SER A 29 0.59 19.91 -5.46
N PRO A 30 0.86 20.25 -6.74
CA PRO A 30 1.54 21.50 -7.08
C PRO A 30 0.68 22.76 -6.88
N LEU A 31 -0.61 22.59 -6.55
CA LEU A 31 -1.57 23.68 -6.41
C LEU A 31 -1.93 23.97 -4.94
N ASP A 32 -1.74 23.00 -4.04
CA ASP A 32 -2.07 23.12 -2.62
C ASP A 32 -1.26 22.11 -1.80
N GLU A 33 -0.36 22.62 -0.94
CA GLU A 33 0.53 21.83 -0.08
C GLU A 33 -0.20 20.90 0.89
N LYS A 34 -1.49 21.15 1.17
CA LYS A 34 -2.29 20.29 2.06
C LYS A 34 -2.84 19.06 1.35
N VAL A 35 -2.75 19.00 0.03
CA VAL A 35 -3.28 17.90 -0.77
C VAL A 35 -2.16 16.93 -1.09
N LEU A 36 -2.24 15.73 -0.51
CA LEU A 36 -1.24 14.68 -0.70
C LEU A 36 -1.89 13.41 -1.23
N PHE A 37 -1.12 12.63 -1.99
CA PHE A 37 -1.48 11.32 -2.52
C PHE A 37 -0.45 10.29 -2.10
N ALA A 38 -0.91 9.14 -1.60
CA ALA A 38 -0.05 8.03 -1.16
C ALA A 38 -0.45 6.73 -1.86
N GLY A 39 0.53 6.09 -2.53
CA GLY A 39 0.36 4.78 -3.13
C GLY A 39 0.98 3.69 -2.26
N SER A 40 0.26 2.60 -2.05
CA SER A 40 0.72 1.44 -1.28
C SER A 40 1.09 0.26 -2.16
N SER A 41 1.97 -0.60 -1.64
CA SER A 41 2.51 -1.77 -2.33
C SER A 41 1.46 -2.82 -2.73
N ASP A 42 0.28 -2.77 -2.11
CA ASP A 42 -0.91 -3.59 -2.42
C ASP A 42 -1.74 -3.00 -3.58
N GLY A 43 -1.33 -1.87 -4.15
CA GLY A 43 -2.00 -1.23 -5.29
C GLY A 43 -3.12 -0.26 -4.90
N LEU A 44 -3.32 0.04 -3.61
CA LEU A 44 -4.29 1.04 -3.19
C LEU A 44 -3.73 2.47 -3.30
N LEU A 45 -4.64 3.41 -3.56
CA LEU A 45 -4.36 4.85 -3.58
C LEU A 45 -5.17 5.54 -2.49
N HIS A 46 -4.49 6.39 -1.72
CA HIS A 46 -5.09 7.22 -0.68
C HIS A 46 -4.77 8.68 -0.94
N TYR A 47 -5.65 9.58 -0.52
CA TYR A 47 -5.44 11.01 -0.61
C TYR A 47 -5.92 11.73 0.65
N THR A 48 -5.41 12.95 0.85
CA THR A 48 -5.77 13.85 1.95
C THR A 48 -5.99 15.25 1.41
N TRP A 49 -6.81 16.03 2.10
CA TRP A 49 -7.02 17.47 1.84
C TRP A 49 -6.51 18.36 2.97
N ASP A 50 -6.00 17.77 4.06
CA ASP A 50 -5.72 18.46 5.32
C ASP A 50 -4.28 18.30 5.81
N GLY A 51 -3.35 18.02 4.88
CA GLY A 51 -1.94 17.82 5.17
C GLY A 51 -1.66 16.49 5.87
N GLY A 52 -2.51 15.47 5.65
CA GLY A 52 -2.31 14.12 6.17
C GLY A 52 -2.86 13.87 7.56
N ARG A 53 -3.74 14.75 8.08
CA ARG A 53 -4.45 14.52 9.34
C ARG A 53 -5.57 13.49 9.17
N SER A 54 -6.22 13.49 8.01
CA SER A 54 -7.19 12.49 7.60
C SER A 54 -6.93 12.02 6.17
N TRP A 55 -7.19 10.73 5.92
CA TRP A 55 -6.94 10.08 4.63
C TRP A 55 -8.20 9.38 4.13
N GLN A 56 -8.42 9.46 2.82
CA GLN A 56 -9.52 8.83 2.12
C GLN A 56 -8.96 7.85 1.09
N LYS A 57 -9.58 6.67 0.97
CA LYS A 57 -9.28 5.71 -0.10
C LYS A 57 -9.87 6.20 -1.41
N ALA A 58 -9.07 6.28 -2.46
CA ALA A 58 -9.54 6.60 -3.79
C ALA A 58 -10.39 5.45 -4.36
N GLN A 59 -11.47 5.80 -5.05
CA GLN A 59 -12.31 4.86 -5.78
C GLN A 59 -12.22 5.22 -7.26
N LEU A 60 -11.32 4.54 -7.95
CA LEU A 60 -11.10 4.70 -9.38
C LEU A 60 -11.34 3.34 -10.04
N ALA A 61 -11.89 3.36 -11.25
CA ALA A 61 -12.05 2.14 -12.02
C ALA A 61 -10.69 1.46 -12.23
N GLY A 62 -10.61 0.17 -11.90
CA GLY A 62 -9.38 -0.62 -12.01
C GLY A 62 -8.50 -0.66 -10.76
N LEU A 63 -8.86 0.04 -9.68
CA LEU A 63 -8.19 -0.15 -8.39
C LEU A 63 -8.71 -1.42 -7.68
N PRO A 64 -7.85 -2.14 -6.94
CA PRO A 64 -8.27 -3.24 -6.08
C PRO A 64 -9.27 -2.79 -5.02
N GLU A 65 -10.21 -3.66 -4.65
CA GLU A 65 -11.19 -3.34 -3.60
C GLU A 65 -10.62 -3.55 -2.19
N ARG A 66 -9.70 -4.51 -2.05
CA ARG A 66 -9.05 -4.88 -0.79
C ARG A 66 -7.78 -5.70 -0.99
#